data_AF-A0AAV9BWC0-F1
#
_entry.id   AF-A0AAV9BWC0-F1
#
_cell.length_a   1.000
_cell.length_b   1.000
_cell.length_c   1.000
_cell.angle_alpha   90.00
_cell.angle_beta   90.00
_cell.angle_gamma   90.00
#
_symmetry.space_group_name_H-M   'P 1'
#
loop_
_entity.id
_entity.type
_entity.pdbx_description
1 polymer ?
#
loop_
_entity_poly.entity_id
_entity_poly.type
_entity_poly.pdbx_seq_one_letter_code
_entity_poly.pdbx_strand_id
1 'polypeptide(L)'
;MGFNLRTPSLRCSSTSHSPYSSGISLLNIQSWTETITQNPDHLDAQKILENNNAKERAARVIQCYYRGFIERRKFLKVKASALFLQIVTRAWFIGRSKIASNKVDIVLFSHRLSFEHQVIFTRYLQFITERYSFLRIQKSVLLIQRATRRWMTQNHMQKGALLSEEKFVDAATTLQSYIRGRMARSRYNSTASQIQRVNIVHGGKGKINLELEAATQIQIAWRKFIIRRLFLDQICAAIVIQRYWRGWLVKRNFLHQKSAILMIQSGFRLHKCQKEFKLCRLSAIKIQRFARGQLARRKLLGASSCQFGQQMDQCEDLVIWSSSELSETKIFLHSVLILQRWWRRVLWLKSQIRSVVMIQSCIRGWLIREESIRKKRSIVVIQCCWRGYMVRRDVGKNLFDLRNRLLKSKANGDNCMRLIDHLISALSELMGRRVSSILQTCATLDRATGYSQRCCDSLITAGAVNKLLELIQSSNQSPPDREVAKHACSTLRNIACHPDLADVLLSTHGLVETVFQELLRDKDDGYFISCELLKKLCMTHKGIEVVRGSQAFLKRIHAHAEDLKRKANNQRRNPRLFAASATTERRLRAIVDLLELIKDR
;
A
#
# COMPACT_ATOMS: atom_id res chain seq x y z
N MET A 1 -5.96 -98.55 -41.93
CA MET A 1 -6.10 -98.93 -43.36
C MET A 1 -5.02 -99.95 -43.67
N GLY A 2 -5.40 -101.20 -43.92
CA GLY A 2 -4.47 -102.19 -44.46
C GLY A 2 -4.64 -102.29 -45.97
N PHE A 3 -3.55 -102.54 -46.69
CA PHE A 3 -3.62 -103.18 -48.00
C PHE A 3 -2.58 -104.29 -48.05
N ASN A 4 -3.04 -105.42 -48.57
CA ASN A 4 -2.34 -106.69 -48.64
C ASN A 4 -2.10 -107.02 -50.13
N LEU A 5 -1.42 -108.13 -50.43
CA LEU A 5 -1.15 -108.65 -51.79
C LEU A 5 -0.03 -107.89 -52.55
N ARG A 6 0.83 -108.53 -53.36
CA ARG A 6 1.01 -109.96 -53.65
C ARG A 6 2.46 -110.22 -54.13
N THR A 7 2.94 -111.45 -53.96
CA THR A 7 4.15 -111.97 -54.62
C THR A 7 3.91 -112.24 -56.10
N PRO A 8 4.99 -112.35 -56.89
CA PRO A 8 5.09 -113.42 -57.86
C PRO A 8 6.41 -114.20 -57.76
N SER A 9 6.29 -115.52 -57.87
CA SER A 9 7.40 -116.46 -58.07
C SER A 9 7.78 -116.56 -59.55
N LEU A 10 9.07 -116.66 -59.87
CA LEU A 10 9.53 -117.21 -61.14
C LEU A 10 10.64 -118.24 -60.92
N ARG A 11 10.38 -119.47 -61.38
CA ARG A 11 11.40 -120.52 -61.60
C ARG A 11 12.15 -120.22 -62.89
N CYS A 12 13.44 -120.54 -62.93
CA CYS A 12 14.09 -121.07 -64.12
C CYS A 12 15.21 -122.03 -63.72
N SER A 13 15.29 -123.15 -64.44
CA SER A 13 16.13 -124.31 -64.14
C SER A 13 16.78 -124.84 -65.41
N SER A 14 18.11 -124.99 -65.43
CA SER A 14 18.92 -125.76 -66.39
C SER A 14 20.40 -125.59 -66.01
N THR A 15 21.15 -126.62 -65.61
CA THR A 15 21.93 -127.54 -66.49
C THR A 15 22.74 -126.77 -67.55
N SER A 16 24.04 -126.93 -67.77
CA SER A 16 25.04 -127.96 -67.42
C SER A 16 26.46 -127.31 -67.41
N HIS A 17 27.64 -127.94 -67.46
CA HIS A 17 28.10 -129.35 -67.58
C HIS A 17 29.48 -129.50 -66.89
N SER A 18 29.97 -130.72 -66.70
CA SER A 18 31.41 -131.05 -66.56
C SER A 18 31.90 -131.69 -67.87
N PRO A 19 33.08 -131.32 -68.38
CA PRO A 19 34.24 -132.25 -68.38
C PRO A 19 35.57 -131.51 -68.04
N TYR A 20 36.67 -132.12 -67.62
CA TYR A 20 37.23 -133.44 -67.97
C TYR A 20 37.86 -134.16 -66.76
N SER A 21 37.71 -135.49 -66.75
CA SER A 21 38.58 -136.42 -66.04
C SER A 21 39.36 -137.23 -67.08
N SER A 22 40.67 -137.39 -66.88
CA SER A 22 41.46 -138.45 -67.53
C SER A 22 42.85 -138.52 -66.90
N GLY A 23 43.08 -139.49 -66.02
CA GLY A 23 44.43 -139.97 -65.73
C GLY A 23 44.85 -141.01 -66.76
N ILE A 24 46.14 -141.10 -67.07
CA ILE A 24 46.73 -142.25 -67.76
C ILE A 24 48.02 -142.63 -67.03
N SER A 25 48.10 -143.90 -66.66
CA SER A 25 49.27 -144.61 -66.12
C SER A 25 49.76 -145.65 -67.14
N LEU A 26 50.90 -146.29 -66.85
CA LEU A 26 51.70 -147.24 -67.68
C LEU A 26 52.78 -146.52 -68.50
N LEU A 27 54.10 -146.78 -68.30
CA LEU A 27 54.91 -148.01 -68.32
C LEU A 27 55.21 -148.57 -69.73
N ASN A 28 56.51 -148.76 -69.97
CA ASN A 28 57.18 -149.53 -71.02
C ASN A 28 56.83 -149.28 -72.50
N ILE A 29 57.77 -148.62 -73.19
CA ILE A 29 58.35 -149.15 -74.42
C ILE A 29 59.88 -149.11 -74.29
N GLN A 30 60.46 -150.24 -73.85
CA GLN A 30 61.80 -150.65 -74.30
C GLN A 30 61.68 -151.16 -75.75
N SER A 31 62.84 -151.47 -76.37
CA SER A 31 62.99 -152.36 -77.52
C SER A 31 62.91 -151.74 -78.93
N TRP A 32 64.07 -151.77 -79.60
CA TRP A 32 64.27 -151.91 -81.06
C TRP A 32 63.93 -150.67 -81.91
N THR A 33 64.62 -150.36 -83.01
CA THR A 33 65.60 -151.05 -83.89
C THR A 33 66.74 -150.05 -84.20
N GLU A 34 68.05 -150.27 -84.05
CA GLU A 34 68.94 -151.36 -84.48
C GLU A 34 68.83 -151.78 -85.95
N THR A 35 69.98 -151.89 -86.62
CA THR A 35 70.20 -152.34 -88.01
C THR A 35 69.95 -151.33 -89.15
N ILE A 36 70.89 -151.37 -90.12
CA ILE A 36 70.84 -150.96 -91.54
C ILE A 36 71.61 -149.66 -91.93
N THR A 37 72.93 -149.87 -92.07
CA THR A 37 73.83 -149.40 -93.17
C THR A 37 73.91 -147.92 -93.58
N GLN A 38 75.11 -147.36 -93.40
CA GLN A 38 75.86 -146.57 -94.40
C GLN A 38 75.11 -145.41 -95.11
N ASN A 39 74.98 -144.24 -94.47
CA ASN A 39 75.42 -142.93 -95.02
C ASN A 39 75.23 -141.79 -93.99
N PRO A 40 76.10 -140.74 -93.95
CA PRO A 40 76.12 -139.80 -92.81
C PRO A 40 75.08 -138.65 -92.82
N ASP A 41 74.47 -138.32 -93.96
CA ASP A 41 73.95 -136.94 -94.18
C ASP A 41 72.50 -136.66 -93.76
N HIS A 42 71.76 -137.61 -93.19
CA HIS A 42 70.30 -137.48 -92.98
C HIS A 42 69.86 -137.23 -91.51
N LEU A 43 70.78 -137.12 -90.56
CA LEU A 43 70.47 -137.13 -89.11
C LEU A 43 70.04 -135.77 -88.52
N ASP A 44 70.44 -134.64 -89.13
CA ASP A 44 70.29 -133.32 -88.50
C ASP A 44 68.91 -132.68 -88.67
N ALA A 45 68.19 -132.97 -89.76
CA ALA A 45 66.89 -132.35 -90.03
C ALA A 45 65.83 -132.69 -88.96
N GLN A 46 65.86 -133.90 -88.41
CA GLN A 46 64.85 -134.39 -87.48
C GLN A 46 65.02 -133.81 -86.05
N LYS A 47 66.27 -133.63 -85.59
CA LYS A 47 66.59 -133.01 -84.29
C LYS A 47 66.14 -131.55 -84.19
N ILE A 48 66.15 -130.81 -85.30
CA ILE A 48 65.75 -129.40 -85.34
C ILE A 48 64.25 -129.24 -85.07
N LEU A 49 63.42 -130.14 -85.62
CA LEU A 49 61.96 -130.08 -85.49
C LEU A 49 61.48 -130.37 -84.06
N GLU A 50 62.07 -131.36 -83.38
CA GLU A 50 61.73 -131.68 -81.99
C GLU A 50 62.11 -130.56 -81.02
N ASN A 51 63.29 -129.95 -81.20
CA ASN A 51 63.77 -128.85 -80.36
C ASN A 51 62.86 -127.61 -80.46
N ASN A 52 62.37 -127.28 -81.66
CA ASN A 52 61.42 -126.19 -81.84
C ASN A 52 60.06 -126.48 -81.17
N ASN A 53 59.55 -127.71 -81.28
CA ASN A 53 58.32 -128.13 -80.59
C ASN A 53 58.45 -128.09 -79.06
N ALA A 54 59.63 -128.40 -78.50
CA ALA A 54 59.90 -128.29 -77.07
C ALA A 54 59.89 -126.82 -76.59
N LYS A 55 60.56 -125.92 -77.32
CA LYS A 55 60.56 -124.47 -77.04
C LYS A 55 59.17 -123.87 -77.06
N GLU A 56 58.33 -124.27 -78.02
CA GLU A 56 56.96 -123.74 -78.12
C GLU A 56 56.08 -124.15 -76.93
N ARG A 57 56.17 -125.42 -76.48
CA ARG A 57 55.46 -125.88 -75.26
C ARG A 57 55.92 -125.11 -74.02
N ALA A 58 57.23 -124.92 -73.84
CA ALA A 58 57.77 -124.14 -72.72
C ALA A 58 57.26 -122.69 -72.73
N ALA A 59 57.23 -122.04 -73.89
CA ALA A 59 56.70 -120.69 -74.06
C ALA A 59 55.21 -120.60 -73.68
N ARG A 60 54.38 -121.56 -74.12
CA ARG A 60 52.94 -121.62 -73.74
C ARG A 60 52.75 -121.76 -72.23
N VAL A 61 53.55 -122.60 -71.55
CA VAL A 61 53.49 -122.76 -70.09
C VAL A 61 53.85 -121.47 -69.36
N ILE A 62 54.97 -120.82 -69.73
CA ILE A 62 55.42 -119.57 -69.11
C ILE A 62 54.38 -118.45 -69.32
N GLN A 63 53.83 -118.32 -70.54
CA GLN A 63 52.77 -117.35 -70.84
C GLN A 63 51.49 -117.61 -70.05
N CYS A 64 51.12 -118.87 -69.83
CA CYS A 64 49.97 -119.25 -69.00
C CYS A 64 50.17 -118.80 -67.53
N TYR A 65 51.33 -119.11 -66.94
CA TYR A 65 51.67 -118.67 -65.59
C TYR A 65 51.71 -117.14 -65.46
N TYR A 66 52.28 -116.43 -66.43
CA TYR A 66 52.38 -114.97 -66.40
C TYR A 66 51.00 -114.28 -66.54
N ARG A 67 50.12 -114.78 -67.42
CA ARG A 67 48.72 -114.32 -67.50
C ARG A 67 47.97 -114.56 -66.19
N GLY A 68 48.11 -115.75 -65.59
CA GLY A 68 47.53 -116.06 -64.28
C GLY A 68 48.01 -115.14 -63.16
N PHE A 69 49.30 -114.78 -63.15
CA PHE A 69 49.87 -113.83 -62.19
C PHE A 69 49.26 -112.42 -62.33
N ILE A 70 49.11 -111.91 -63.57
CA ILE A 70 48.51 -110.59 -63.82
C ILE A 70 47.05 -110.54 -63.33
N GLU A 71 46.22 -111.52 -63.69
CA GLU A 71 44.81 -111.54 -63.27
C GLU A 71 44.66 -111.71 -61.76
N ARG A 72 45.50 -112.55 -61.14
CA ARG A 72 45.52 -112.67 -59.66
C ARG A 72 45.93 -111.35 -58.99
N ARG A 73 46.87 -110.59 -59.58
CA ARG A 73 47.26 -109.25 -59.08
C ARG A 73 46.15 -108.21 -59.24
N LYS A 74 45.40 -108.23 -60.35
CA LYS A 74 44.20 -107.38 -60.54
C LYS A 74 43.12 -107.71 -59.52
N PHE A 75 42.78 -109.00 -59.36
CA PHE A 75 41.79 -109.46 -58.39
C PHE A 75 42.16 -109.04 -56.95
N LEU A 76 43.43 -109.18 -56.54
CA LEU A 76 43.88 -108.78 -55.21
C LEU A 76 43.73 -107.26 -54.97
N LYS A 77 43.97 -106.40 -55.98
CA LYS A 77 43.70 -104.96 -55.86
C LYS A 77 42.21 -104.67 -55.65
N VAL A 78 41.33 -105.25 -56.47
CA VAL A 78 39.87 -105.08 -56.34
C VAL A 78 39.38 -105.58 -54.97
N LYS A 79 39.87 -106.74 -54.53
CA LYS A 79 39.57 -107.30 -53.20
C LYS A 79 40.00 -106.37 -52.06
N ALA A 80 41.18 -105.77 -52.14
CA ALA A 80 41.67 -104.82 -51.13
C ALA A 80 40.79 -103.55 -51.07
N SER A 81 40.44 -102.96 -52.22
CA SER A 81 39.56 -101.79 -52.27
C SER A 81 38.14 -102.10 -51.76
N ALA A 82 37.59 -103.27 -52.08
CA ALA A 82 36.29 -103.72 -51.57
C ALA A 82 36.32 -103.94 -50.05
N LEU A 83 37.39 -104.54 -49.51
CA LEU A 83 37.58 -104.70 -48.07
C LEU A 83 37.69 -103.36 -47.35
N PHE A 84 38.45 -102.40 -47.90
CA PHE A 84 38.55 -101.04 -47.34
C PHE A 84 37.17 -100.35 -47.27
N LEU A 85 36.38 -100.40 -48.34
CA LEU A 85 35.02 -99.85 -48.35
C LEU A 85 34.09 -100.55 -47.34
N GLN A 86 34.19 -101.88 -47.20
CA GLN A 86 33.44 -102.64 -46.18
C GLN A 86 33.85 -102.26 -44.74
N ILE A 87 35.14 -102.03 -44.49
CA ILE A 87 35.67 -101.59 -43.19
C ILE A 87 35.12 -100.21 -42.83
N VAL A 88 35.21 -99.24 -43.75
CA VAL A 88 34.76 -97.85 -43.52
C VAL A 88 33.23 -97.78 -43.35
N THR A 89 32.46 -98.45 -44.21
CA THR A 89 30.99 -98.44 -44.12
C THR A 89 30.48 -99.10 -42.84
N ARG A 90 31.11 -100.19 -42.38
CA ARG A 90 30.75 -100.84 -41.11
C ARG A 90 31.19 -100.03 -39.89
N ALA A 91 32.36 -99.40 -39.90
CA ALA A 91 32.78 -98.46 -38.84
C ALA A 91 31.78 -97.31 -38.69
N TRP A 92 31.27 -96.78 -39.81
CA TRP A 92 30.23 -95.75 -39.82
C TRP A 92 28.88 -96.24 -39.28
N PHE A 93 28.45 -97.45 -39.66
CA PHE A 93 27.19 -98.02 -39.16
C PHE A 93 27.24 -98.27 -37.64
N ILE A 94 28.36 -98.81 -37.14
CA ILE A 94 28.59 -99.01 -35.70
C ILE A 94 28.63 -97.68 -34.96
N GLY A 95 29.37 -96.67 -35.46
CA GLY A 95 29.45 -95.35 -34.84
C GLY A 95 28.14 -94.54 -34.83
N ARG A 96 27.17 -94.89 -35.70
CA ARG A 96 25.83 -94.30 -35.73
C ARG A 96 24.80 -95.06 -34.86
N SER A 97 25.00 -96.36 -34.64
CA SER A 97 24.11 -97.19 -33.83
C SER A 97 24.24 -96.86 -32.34
N LYS A 98 23.15 -96.34 -31.76
CA LYS A 98 23.15 -95.72 -30.42
C LYS A 98 22.75 -96.71 -29.32
N ILE A 99 23.46 -97.85 -29.19
CA ILE A 99 23.15 -98.91 -28.21
C ILE A 99 24.41 -99.38 -27.47
N ALA A 100 24.29 -99.54 -26.14
CA ALA A 100 25.26 -100.19 -25.28
C ALA A 100 25.04 -101.72 -25.27
N SER A 101 25.48 -102.40 -26.33
CA SER A 101 25.71 -103.85 -26.47
C SER A 101 26.08 -104.08 -27.95
N ASN A 102 27.18 -104.73 -28.34
CA ASN A 102 28.12 -105.56 -27.61
C ASN A 102 29.57 -105.07 -27.82
N LYS A 103 30.38 -104.93 -26.75
CA LYS A 103 31.85 -104.86 -26.90
C LYS A 103 32.41 -106.10 -27.60
N VAL A 104 31.74 -107.24 -27.42
CA VAL A 104 32.07 -108.54 -28.00
C VAL A 104 32.09 -108.49 -29.54
N ASP A 105 31.11 -107.84 -30.19
CA ASP A 105 31.07 -107.78 -31.67
C ASP A 105 32.21 -106.95 -32.27
N ILE A 106 32.61 -105.87 -31.59
CA ILE A 106 33.74 -105.03 -31.98
C ILE A 106 35.05 -105.83 -31.89
N VAL A 107 35.22 -106.63 -30.83
CA VAL A 107 36.40 -107.48 -30.62
C VAL A 107 36.41 -108.66 -31.61
N LEU A 108 35.30 -109.39 -31.77
CA LEU A 108 35.17 -110.53 -32.70
C LEU A 108 35.30 -110.16 -34.18
N PHE A 109 35.04 -108.91 -34.56
CA PHE A 109 35.31 -108.41 -35.91
C PHE A 109 36.74 -107.93 -36.07
N SER A 110 37.27 -107.16 -35.11
CA SER A 110 38.65 -106.65 -35.19
C SER A 110 39.70 -107.78 -35.24
N HIS A 111 39.46 -108.88 -34.50
CA HIS A 111 40.32 -110.07 -34.51
C HIS A 111 40.24 -110.92 -35.80
N ARG A 112 39.28 -110.62 -36.69
CA ARG A 112 39.13 -111.25 -38.02
C ARG A 112 39.72 -110.42 -39.16
N LEU A 113 40.24 -109.23 -38.87
CA LEU A 113 40.95 -108.38 -39.82
C LEU A 113 42.46 -108.65 -39.75
N SER A 114 43.16 -108.40 -40.86
CA SER A 114 44.63 -108.31 -40.84
C SER A 114 45.07 -107.04 -40.11
N PHE A 115 46.27 -107.05 -39.53
CA PHE A 115 46.78 -105.99 -38.63
C PHE A 115 46.64 -104.57 -39.18
N GLU A 116 47.02 -104.32 -40.44
CA GLU A 116 46.86 -102.99 -41.07
C GLU A 116 45.39 -102.54 -41.14
N HIS A 117 44.48 -103.47 -41.47
CA HIS A 117 43.05 -103.19 -41.56
C HIS A 117 42.42 -102.94 -40.19
N GLN A 118 42.97 -103.54 -39.13
CA GLN A 118 42.56 -103.30 -37.74
C GLN A 118 42.88 -101.87 -37.31
N VAL A 119 44.08 -101.36 -37.63
CA VAL A 119 44.50 -99.96 -37.36
C VAL A 119 43.65 -98.95 -38.14
N ILE A 120 43.31 -99.24 -39.39
CA ILE A 120 42.40 -98.40 -40.18
C ILE A 120 40.99 -98.38 -39.56
N PHE A 121 40.46 -99.53 -39.17
CA PHE A 121 39.14 -99.65 -38.54
C PHE A 121 39.05 -98.86 -37.22
N THR A 122 40.03 -99.02 -36.32
CA THR A 122 40.02 -98.31 -35.03
C THR A 122 40.12 -96.80 -35.21
N ARG A 123 40.98 -96.31 -36.10
CA ARG A 123 41.12 -94.87 -36.37
C ARG A 123 39.83 -94.23 -36.92
N TYR A 124 39.15 -94.91 -37.85
CA TYR A 124 37.86 -94.42 -38.36
C TYR A 124 36.73 -94.53 -37.33
N LEU A 125 36.71 -95.60 -36.51
CA LEU A 125 35.71 -95.74 -35.44
C LEU A 125 35.86 -94.62 -34.40
N GLN A 126 37.09 -94.33 -33.95
CA GLN A 126 37.38 -93.26 -33.01
C GLN A 126 37.00 -91.87 -33.55
N PHE A 127 37.37 -91.56 -34.80
CA PHE A 127 36.98 -90.30 -35.44
C PHE A 127 35.45 -90.09 -35.47
N ILE A 128 34.68 -91.16 -35.72
CA ILE A 128 33.23 -91.09 -35.81
C ILE A 128 32.59 -90.94 -34.42
N THR A 129 33.10 -91.62 -33.39
CA THR A 129 32.59 -91.49 -32.02
C THR A 129 32.91 -90.12 -31.40
N GLU A 130 34.11 -89.59 -31.64
CA GLU A 130 34.51 -88.23 -31.22
C GLU A 130 33.69 -87.14 -31.93
N ARG A 131 33.49 -87.26 -33.26
CA ARG A 131 32.63 -86.33 -34.00
C ARG A 131 31.19 -86.34 -33.50
N TYR A 132 30.65 -87.51 -33.14
CA TYR A 132 29.29 -87.63 -32.61
C TYR A 132 29.17 -87.07 -31.18
N SER A 133 30.17 -87.26 -30.32
CA SER A 133 30.17 -86.71 -28.96
C SER A 133 30.24 -85.18 -28.97
N PHE A 134 31.08 -84.59 -29.84
CA PHE A 134 31.15 -83.14 -30.07
C PHE A 134 29.80 -82.57 -30.54
N LEU A 135 29.20 -83.15 -31.59
CA LEU A 135 27.89 -82.69 -32.11
C LEU A 135 26.76 -82.81 -31.07
N ARG A 136 26.83 -83.78 -30.16
CA ARG A 136 25.90 -83.90 -29.03
C ARG A 136 26.07 -82.75 -28.04
N ILE A 137 27.31 -82.42 -27.66
CA ILE A 137 27.60 -81.28 -26.77
C ILE A 137 27.14 -79.97 -27.42
N GLN A 138 27.46 -79.75 -28.71
CA GLN A 138 27.05 -78.56 -29.45
C GLN A 138 25.52 -78.39 -29.49
N LYS A 139 24.76 -79.49 -29.70
CA LYS A 139 23.28 -79.45 -29.64
C LYS A 139 22.75 -79.10 -28.25
N SER A 140 23.33 -79.66 -27.18
CA SER A 140 22.94 -79.31 -25.80
C SER A 140 23.24 -77.84 -25.48
N VAL A 141 24.42 -77.34 -25.88
CA VAL A 141 24.79 -75.92 -25.71
C VAL A 141 23.81 -75.00 -26.46
N LEU A 142 23.44 -75.33 -27.70
CA LEU A 142 22.45 -74.55 -28.45
C LEU A 142 21.05 -74.55 -27.81
N LEU A 143 20.63 -75.64 -27.16
CA LEU A 143 19.39 -75.68 -26.39
C LEU A 143 19.47 -74.79 -25.14
N ILE A 144 20.56 -74.89 -24.37
CA ILE A 144 20.79 -74.04 -23.18
C ILE A 144 20.86 -72.56 -23.59
N GLN A 145 21.57 -72.21 -24.66
CA GLN A 145 21.66 -70.84 -25.19
C GLN A 145 20.31 -70.31 -25.69
N ARG A 146 19.49 -71.14 -26.35
CA ARG A 146 18.12 -70.75 -26.74
C ARG A 146 17.22 -70.55 -25.52
N ALA A 147 17.32 -71.41 -24.51
CA ALA A 147 16.58 -71.29 -23.27
C ALA A 147 16.98 -70.03 -22.48
N THR A 148 18.28 -69.76 -22.32
CA THR A 148 18.78 -68.53 -21.66
C THR A 148 18.46 -67.27 -22.45
N ARG A 149 18.54 -67.26 -23.79
CA ARG A 149 18.08 -66.10 -24.58
C ARG A 149 16.57 -65.88 -24.46
N ARG A 150 15.76 -66.93 -24.47
CA ARG A 150 14.30 -66.83 -24.26
C ARG A 150 13.98 -66.34 -22.84
N TRP A 151 14.66 -66.88 -21.83
CA TRP A 151 14.53 -66.43 -20.44
C TRP A 151 14.98 -64.98 -20.27
N MET A 152 16.12 -64.57 -20.83
CA MET A 152 16.58 -63.18 -20.76
C MET A 152 15.61 -62.22 -21.47
N THR A 153 15.07 -62.59 -22.65
CA THR A 153 14.06 -61.77 -23.34
C THR A 153 12.75 -61.71 -22.57
N GLN A 154 12.26 -62.81 -21.99
CA GLN A 154 11.06 -62.80 -21.14
C GLN A 154 11.28 -62.03 -19.83
N ASN A 155 12.46 -62.12 -19.21
CA ASN A 155 12.79 -61.40 -17.97
C ASN A 155 13.00 -59.90 -18.25
N HIS A 156 13.57 -59.51 -19.40
CA HIS A 156 13.56 -58.13 -19.89
C HIS A 156 12.16 -57.62 -20.23
N MET A 157 11.28 -58.45 -20.79
CA MET A 157 9.90 -58.07 -21.10
C MET A 157 9.03 -57.96 -19.83
N GLN A 158 9.17 -58.86 -18.85
CA GLN A 158 8.44 -58.78 -17.58
C GLN A 158 8.94 -57.63 -16.70
N LYS A 159 10.26 -57.48 -16.51
CA LYS A 159 10.81 -56.31 -15.81
C LYS A 159 10.53 -55.03 -16.60
N GLY A 160 10.61 -55.07 -17.92
CA GLY A 160 10.28 -53.95 -18.81
C GLY A 160 8.82 -53.51 -18.69
N ALA A 161 7.87 -54.44 -18.69
CA ALA A 161 6.45 -54.12 -18.55
C ALA A 161 6.12 -53.57 -17.15
N LEU A 162 6.50 -54.28 -16.07
CA LEU A 162 6.22 -53.83 -14.70
C LEU A 162 6.90 -52.48 -14.38
N LEU A 163 8.19 -52.32 -14.71
CA LEU A 163 8.92 -51.07 -14.45
C LEU A 163 8.61 -49.96 -15.48
N SER A 164 7.93 -50.26 -16.59
CA SER A 164 7.46 -49.23 -17.52
C SER A 164 6.15 -48.65 -17.03
N GLU A 165 5.14 -49.48 -16.77
CA GLU A 165 3.80 -48.99 -16.44
C GLU A 165 3.79 -48.27 -15.08
N GLU A 166 4.45 -48.83 -14.06
CA GLU A 166 4.59 -48.20 -12.75
C GLU A 166 5.41 -46.89 -12.82
N LYS A 167 6.51 -46.85 -13.58
CA LYS A 167 7.30 -45.59 -13.72
C LYS A 167 6.66 -44.56 -14.64
N PHE A 168 5.88 -44.93 -15.64
CA PHE A 168 5.12 -43.96 -16.43
C PHE A 168 3.94 -43.41 -15.63
N VAL A 169 3.28 -44.23 -14.81
CA VAL A 169 2.27 -43.75 -13.86
C VAL A 169 2.90 -42.86 -12.79
N ASP A 170 4.03 -43.23 -12.18
CA ASP A 170 4.71 -42.40 -11.18
C ASP A 170 5.34 -41.13 -11.77
N ALA A 171 5.93 -41.20 -12.97
CA ALA A 171 6.37 -40.01 -13.70
C ALA A 171 5.17 -39.11 -14.08
N ALA A 172 4.03 -39.70 -14.45
CA ALA A 172 2.82 -38.94 -14.74
C ALA A 172 2.19 -38.35 -13.46
N THR A 173 2.15 -39.05 -12.33
CA THR A 173 1.59 -38.52 -11.06
C THR A 173 2.52 -37.49 -10.43
N THR A 174 3.84 -37.66 -10.50
CA THR A 174 4.81 -36.63 -10.10
C THR A 174 4.78 -35.41 -11.02
N LEU A 175 4.70 -35.59 -12.35
CA LEU A 175 4.56 -34.48 -13.28
C LEU A 175 3.20 -33.79 -13.13
N GLN A 176 2.10 -34.52 -12.97
CA GLN A 176 0.77 -33.95 -12.73
C GLN A 176 0.68 -33.26 -11.37
N SER A 177 1.27 -33.81 -10.30
CA SER A 177 1.28 -33.15 -8.98
C SER A 177 2.18 -31.90 -8.99
N TYR A 178 3.32 -31.94 -9.71
CA TYR A 178 4.14 -30.76 -9.97
C TYR A 178 3.38 -29.70 -10.78
N ILE A 179 2.67 -30.09 -11.85
CA ILE A 179 1.86 -29.17 -12.68
C ILE A 179 0.68 -28.62 -11.87
N ARG A 180 -0.06 -29.45 -11.12
CA ARG A 180 -1.13 -28.99 -10.20
C ARG A 180 -0.57 -28.04 -9.15
N GLY A 181 0.58 -28.34 -8.54
CA GLY A 181 1.28 -27.48 -7.59
C GLY A 181 1.85 -26.20 -8.22
N ARG A 182 2.22 -26.22 -9.50
CA ARG A 182 2.66 -25.03 -10.26
C ARG A 182 1.47 -24.16 -10.65
N MET A 183 0.33 -24.76 -11.05
CA MET A 183 -0.92 -24.03 -11.29
C MET A 183 -1.47 -23.42 -9.99
N ALA A 184 -1.45 -24.15 -8.88
CA ALA A 184 -1.84 -23.63 -7.56
C ALA A 184 -0.95 -22.47 -7.12
N ARG A 185 0.38 -22.61 -7.21
CA ARG A 185 1.33 -21.51 -6.95
C ARG A 185 1.16 -20.35 -7.91
N SER A 186 0.86 -20.60 -9.19
CA SER A 186 0.57 -19.53 -10.16
C SER A 186 -0.69 -18.77 -9.80
N ARG A 187 -1.78 -19.46 -9.45
CA ARG A 187 -3.04 -18.83 -8.99
C ARG A 187 -2.80 -18.03 -7.70
N TYR A 188 -2.12 -18.61 -6.72
CA TYR A 188 -1.74 -17.94 -5.47
C TYR A 188 -0.87 -16.70 -5.73
N ASN A 189 0.14 -16.78 -6.59
CA ASN A 189 0.97 -15.63 -6.94
C ASN A 189 0.18 -14.55 -7.70
N SER A 190 -0.75 -14.93 -8.57
CA SER A 190 -1.65 -13.99 -9.25
C SER A 190 -2.61 -13.31 -8.26
N THR A 191 -3.26 -14.04 -7.35
CA THR A 191 -4.14 -13.45 -6.34
C THR A 191 -3.36 -12.62 -5.32
N ALA A 192 -2.19 -13.07 -4.87
CA ALA A 192 -1.30 -12.29 -4.01
C ALA A 192 -0.81 -11.02 -4.71
N SER A 193 -0.47 -11.08 -6.00
CA SER A 193 -0.11 -9.88 -6.79
C SER A 193 -1.28 -8.92 -6.98
N GLN A 194 -2.51 -9.43 -7.16
CA GLN A 194 -3.72 -8.61 -7.22
C GLN A 194 -4.00 -7.95 -5.86
N ILE A 195 -3.95 -8.71 -4.76
CA ILE A 195 -4.11 -8.21 -3.38
C ILE A 195 -3.03 -7.18 -3.06
N GLN A 196 -1.78 -7.43 -3.43
CA GLN A 196 -0.67 -6.49 -3.24
C GLN A 196 -0.85 -5.21 -4.06
N ARG A 197 -1.29 -5.30 -5.33
CA ARG A 197 -1.64 -4.11 -6.14
C ARG A 197 -2.80 -3.33 -5.54
N VAL A 198 -3.87 -4.01 -5.11
CA VAL A 198 -5.01 -3.39 -4.43
C VAL A 198 -4.57 -2.69 -3.14
N ASN A 199 -3.73 -3.33 -2.32
CA ASN A 199 -3.21 -2.76 -1.08
C ASN A 199 -2.24 -1.59 -1.32
N ILE A 200 -1.39 -1.63 -2.35
CA ILE A 200 -0.53 -0.50 -2.74
C ILE A 200 -1.37 0.68 -3.24
N VAL A 201 -2.41 0.45 -4.04
CA VAL A 201 -3.30 1.51 -4.53
C VAL A 201 -4.14 2.11 -3.39
N HIS A 202 -4.66 1.31 -2.47
CA HIS A 202 -5.40 1.81 -1.30
C HIS A 202 -4.49 2.50 -0.27
N GLY A 203 -3.30 1.97 -0.02
CA GLY A 203 -2.29 2.60 0.84
C GLY A 203 -1.75 3.91 0.27
N GLY A 204 -1.52 3.97 -1.05
CA GLY A 204 -1.13 5.18 -1.76
C GLY A 204 -2.21 6.26 -1.72
N LYS A 205 -3.47 5.90 -2.01
CA LYS A 205 -4.63 6.81 -1.88
C LYS A 205 -4.81 7.29 -0.43
N GLY A 206 -4.67 6.40 0.56
CA GLY A 206 -4.74 6.76 1.98
C GLY A 206 -3.64 7.74 2.39
N LYS A 207 -2.39 7.52 1.96
CA LYS A 207 -1.27 8.43 2.23
C LYS A 207 -1.45 9.79 1.57
N ILE A 208 -1.84 9.83 0.29
CA ILE A 208 -2.12 11.08 -0.43
C ILE A 208 -3.27 11.84 0.22
N ASN A 209 -4.34 11.16 0.64
CA ASN A 209 -5.44 11.81 1.36
C ASN A 209 -4.99 12.39 2.71
N LEU A 210 -4.15 11.68 3.47
CA LEU A 210 -3.60 12.20 4.73
C LEU A 210 -2.67 13.41 4.51
N GLU A 211 -1.88 13.42 3.43
CA GLU A 211 -1.04 14.56 3.05
C GLU A 211 -1.88 15.77 2.58
N LEU A 212 -2.98 15.53 1.85
CA LEU A 212 -3.95 16.57 1.47
C LEU A 212 -4.74 17.10 2.67
N GLU A 213 -5.17 16.25 3.60
CA GLU A 213 -5.81 16.66 4.86
C GLU A 213 -4.85 17.49 5.71
N ALA A 214 -3.59 17.06 5.87
CA ALA A 214 -2.59 17.84 6.58
C ALA A 214 -2.35 19.21 5.91
N ALA A 215 -2.20 19.24 4.58
CA ALA A 215 -2.01 20.47 3.82
C ALA A 215 -3.23 21.42 3.96
N THR A 216 -4.45 20.92 3.85
CA THR A 216 -5.67 21.74 4.02
C THR A 216 -5.82 22.26 5.45
N GLN A 217 -5.50 21.47 6.49
CA GLN A 217 -5.50 21.97 7.88
C GLN A 217 -4.45 23.07 8.09
N ILE A 218 -3.24 22.91 7.54
CA ILE A 218 -2.19 23.96 7.59
C ILE A 218 -2.66 25.23 6.86
N GLN A 219 -3.25 25.10 5.68
CA GLN A 219 -3.81 26.23 4.92
C GLN A 219 -4.96 26.94 5.67
N ILE A 220 -5.86 26.19 6.30
CA ILE A 220 -6.96 26.75 7.12
C ILE A 220 -6.40 27.47 8.35
N ALA A 221 -5.43 26.88 9.05
CA ALA A 221 -4.77 27.49 10.19
C ALA A 221 -4.04 28.79 9.80
N TRP A 222 -3.32 28.79 8.68
CA TRP A 222 -2.62 29.95 8.15
C TRP A 222 -3.58 31.08 7.72
N ARG A 223 -4.66 30.75 7.00
CA ARG A 223 -5.72 31.72 6.64
C ARG A 223 -6.36 32.35 7.90
N LYS A 224 -6.67 31.54 8.92
CA LYS A 224 -7.18 32.02 10.21
C LYS A 224 -6.17 32.92 10.93
N PHE A 225 -4.88 32.59 10.89
CA PHE A 225 -3.82 33.42 11.45
C PHE A 225 -3.70 34.78 10.75
N ILE A 226 -3.69 34.82 9.41
CA ILE A 226 -3.63 36.06 8.63
C ILE A 226 -4.83 36.96 8.97
N ILE A 227 -6.06 36.43 8.91
CA ILE A 227 -7.28 37.21 9.21
C ILE A 227 -7.23 37.77 10.64
N ARG A 228 -6.81 36.96 11.62
CA ARG A 228 -6.69 37.41 13.01
C ARG A 228 -5.60 38.46 13.18
N ARG A 229 -4.48 38.36 12.47
CA ARG A 229 -3.40 39.37 12.49
C ARG A 229 -3.90 40.70 11.92
N LEU A 230 -4.48 40.69 10.70
CA LEU A 230 -5.02 41.89 10.06
C LEU A 230 -6.08 42.60 10.93
N PHE A 231 -6.96 41.83 11.59
CA PHE A 231 -7.95 42.38 12.52
C PHE A 231 -7.31 43.03 13.76
N LEU A 232 -6.27 42.42 14.32
CA LEU A 232 -5.51 43.00 15.43
C LEU A 232 -4.73 44.26 15.00
N ASP A 233 -4.17 44.28 13.79
CA ASP A 233 -3.49 45.45 13.23
C ASP A 233 -4.45 46.64 13.07
N GLN A 234 -5.68 46.37 12.57
CA GLN A 234 -6.75 47.37 12.49
C GLN A 234 -7.17 47.90 13.89
N ILE A 235 -7.32 47.02 14.89
CA ILE A 235 -7.60 47.43 16.27
C ILE A 235 -6.47 48.29 16.83
N CYS A 236 -5.20 47.90 16.63
CA CYS A 236 -4.05 48.66 17.08
C CYS A 236 -4.02 50.06 16.45
N ALA A 237 -4.26 50.17 15.14
CA ALA A 237 -4.38 51.46 14.45
C ALA A 237 -5.52 52.32 15.01
N ALA A 238 -6.70 51.74 15.22
CA ALA A 238 -7.84 52.44 15.82
C ALA A 238 -7.55 52.93 17.25
N ILE A 239 -6.91 52.12 18.10
CA ILE A 239 -6.49 52.51 19.45
C ILE A 239 -5.48 53.67 19.41
N VAL A 240 -4.53 53.64 18.48
CA VAL A 240 -3.55 54.72 18.30
C VAL A 240 -4.23 56.02 17.89
N ILE A 241 -5.14 55.99 16.90
CA ILE A 241 -5.91 57.17 16.47
C ILE A 241 -6.76 57.71 17.64
N GLN A 242 -7.50 56.85 18.34
CA GLN A 242 -8.30 57.25 19.50
C GLN A 242 -7.46 57.86 20.62
N ARG A 243 -6.25 57.35 20.87
CA ARG A 243 -5.30 57.90 21.85
C ARG A 243 -4.85 59.31 21.47
N TYR A 244 -4.46 59.52 20.20
CA TYR A 244 -4.07 60.85 19.72
C TYR A 244 -5.25 61.84 19.75
N TRP A 245 -6.44 61.43 19.32
CA TRP A 245 -7.64 62.27 19.36
C TRP A 245 -7.99 62.71 20.79
N ARG A 246 -8.03 61.77 21.75
CA ARG A 246 -8.29 62.08 23.17
C ARG A 246 -7.23 63.04 23.74
N GLY A 247 -5.95 62.82 23.43
CA GLY A 247 -4.86 63.72 23.85
C GLY A 247 -4.97 65.12 23.24
N TRP A 248 -5.32 65.22 21.96
CA TRP A 248 -5.56 66.50 21.28
C TRP A 248 -6.75 67.25 21.88
N LEU A 249 -7.87 66.56 22.16
CA LEU A 249 -9.07 67.17 22.74
C LEU A 249 -8.77 67.78 24.13
N VAL A 250 -8.07 67.05 24.99
CA VAL A 250 -7.64 67.57 26.31
C VAL A 250 -6.70 68.77 26.15
N LYS A 251 -5.71 68.69 25.25
CA LYS A 251 -4.79 69.81 24.99
C LYS A 251 -5.52 71.05 24.45
N ARG A 252 -6.48 70.87 23.53
CA ARG A 252 -7.32 71.95 22.97
C ARG A 252 -8.13 72.62 24.08
N ASN A 253 -8.80 71.85 24.92
CA ASN A 253 -9.63 72.38 26.01
C ASN A 253 -8.77 73.16 27.04
N PHE A 254 -7.60 72.62 27.41
CA PHE A 254 -6.64 73.31 28.27
C PHE A 254 -6.14 74.63 27.66
N LEU A 255 -5.83 74.66 26.35
CA LEU A 255 -5.40 75.88 25.68
C LEU A 255 -6.51 76.94 25.63
N HIS A 256 -7.77 76.54 25.39
CA HIS A 256 -8.92 77.45 25.48
C HIS A 256 -9.06 78.04 26.88
N GLN A 257 -9.05 77.20 27.93
CA GLN A 257 -9.10 77.66 29.33
C GLN A 257 -7.93 78.61 29.66
N LYS A 258 -6.70 78.25 29.27
CA LYS A 258 -5.52 79.11 29.47
C LYS A 258 -5.67 80.45 28.76
N SER A 259 -6.19 80.48 27.53
CA SER A 259 -6.41 81.73 26.78
C SER A 259 -7.42 82.64 27.47
N ALA A 260 -8.53 82.09 27.97
CA ALA A 260 -9.54 82.84 28.73
C ALA A 260 -8.95 83.41 30.05
N ILE A 261 -8.18 82.61 30.80
CA ILE A 261 -7.49 83.06 32.02
C ILE A 261 -6.52 84.21 31.72
N LEU A 262 -5.70 84.09 30.68
CA LEU A 262 -4.76 85.16 30.29
C LEU A 262 -5.48 86.44 29.86
N MET A 263 -6.60 86.31 29.13
CA MET A 263 -7.44 87.44 28.72
C MET A 263 -7.99 88.19 29.95
N ILE A 264 -8.60 87.47 30.90
CA ILE A 264 -9.12 88.04 32.16
C ILE A 264 -7.98 88.70 32.97
N GLN A 265 -6.83 88.04 33.11
CA GLN A 265 -5.67 88.59 33.82
C GLN A 265 -5.13 89.87 33.15
N SER A 266 -5.09 89.93 31.83
CA SER A 266 -4.65 91.12 31.09
C SER A 266 -5.63 92.28 31.25
N GLY A 267 -6.94 92.03 31.17
CA GLY A 267 -7.98 93.04 31.37
C GLY A 267 -7.98 93.60 32.79
N PHE A 268 -7.82 92.74 33.81
CA PHE A 268 -7.69 93.18 35.20
C PHE A 268 -6.45 94.05 35.43
N ARG A 269 -5.29 93.65 34.91
CA ARG A 269 -4.05 94.45 35.00
C ARG A 269 -4.21 95.81 34.34
N LEU A 270 -4.80 95.85 33.13
CA LEU A 270 -5.08 97.10 32.43
C LEU A 270 -6.04 98.00 33.23
N HIS A 271 -7.13 97.46 33.76
CA HIS A 271 -8.08 98.20 34.60
C HIS A 271 -7.40 98.81 35.84
N LYS A 272 -6.56 98.02 36.54
CA LYS A 272 -5.79 98.50 37.69
C LYS A 272 -4.90 99.69 37.32
N CYS A 273 -4.06 99.54 36.28
CA CYS A 273 -3.17 100.62 35.83
C CYS A 273 -3.96 101.86 35.37
N GLN A 274 -5.10 101.70 34.68
CA GLN A 274 -5.95 102.82 34.29
C GLN A 274 -6.56 103.54 35.51
N LYS A 275 -6.96 102.80 36.55
CA LYS A 275 -7.49 103.39 37.80
C LYS A 275 -6.41 104.20 38.53
N GLU A 276 -5.22 103.63 38.67
CA GLU A 276 -4.06 104.31 39.28
C GLU A 276 -3.66 105.56 38.49
N PHE A 277 -3.54 105.46 37.16
CA PHE A 277 -3.24 106.61 36.28
C PHE A 277 -4.30 107.73 36.39
N LYS A 278 -5.60 107.39 36.41
CA LYS A 278 -6.68 108.37 36.59
C LYS A 278 -6.56 109.11 37.94
N LEU A 279 -6.24 108.40 39.03
CA LEU A 279 -6.03 109.00 40.34
C LEU A 279 -4.81 109.95 40.34
N CYS A 280 -3.65 109.49 39.85
CA CYS A 280 -2.45 110.32 39.75
C CYS A 280 -2.68 111.58 38.89
N ARG A 281 -3.37 111.44 37.75
CA ARG A 281 -3.73 112.57 36.87
C ARG A 281 -4.64 113.58 37.58
N LEU A 282 -5.65 113.12 38.32
CA LEU A 282 -6.52 114.02 39.09
C LEU A 282 -5.76 114.76 40.19
N SER A 283 -4.87 114.08 40.92
CA SER A 283 -4.00 114.71 41.93
C SER A 283 -3.06 115.74 41.31
N ALA A 284 -2.42 115.41 40.18
CA ALA A 284 -1.56 116.35 39.44
C ALA A 284 -2.34 117.60 38.97
N ILE A 285 -3.56 117.42 38.43
CA ILE A 285 -4.42 118.55 38.04
C ILE A 285 -4.79 119.41 39.25
N LYS A 286 -5.10 118.83 40.42
CA LYS A 286 -5.36 119.60 41.65
C LYS A 286 -4.15 120.44 42.07
N ILE A 287 -2.95 119.85 42.10
CA ILE A 287 -1.71 120.55 42.44
C ILE A 287 -1.42 121.67 41.43
N GLN A 288 -1.53 121.39 40.12
CA GLN A 288 -1.33 122.38 39.06
C GLN A 288 -2.33 123.55 39.15
N ARG A 289 -3.60 123.29 39.47
CA ARG A 289 -4.61 124.35 39.69
C ARG A 289 -4.26 125.22 40.91
N PHE A 290 -3.85 124.62 42.02
CA PHE A 290 -3.42 125.36 43.20
C PHE A 290 -2.16 126.19 42.95
N ALA A 291 -1.13 125.60 42.33
CA ALA A 291 0.12 126.27 42.01
C ALA A 291 -0.09 127.46 41.05
N ARG A 292 -0.90 127.29 40.00
CA ARG A 292 -1.29 128.41 39.09
C ARG A 292 -2.04 129.51 39.84
N GLY A 293 -2.95 129.14 40.76
CA GLY A 293 -3.64 130.10 41.63
C GLY A 293 -2.69 130.86 42.56
N GLN A 294 -1.70 130.19 43.15
CA GLN A 294 -0.69 130.85 43.99
C GLN A 294 0.27 131.73 43.19
N LEU A 295 0.65 131.35 41.97
CA LEU A 295 1.43 132.21 41.07
C LEU A 295 0.66 133.50 40.71
N ALA A 296 -0.65 133.40 40.45
CA ALA A 296 -1.49 134.58 40.23
C ALA A 296 -1.56 135.49 41.47
N ARG A 297 -1.77 134.92 42.67
CA ARG A 297 -1.75 135.70 43.93
C ARG A 297 -0.39 136.34 44.21
N ARG A 298 0.72 135.63 43.98
CA ARG A 298 2.07 136.18 44.15
C ARG A 298 2.37 137.31 43.16
N LYS A 299 1.83 137.26 41.94
CA LYS A 299 1.93 138.39 41.00
C LYS A 299 1.13 139.62 41.45
N LEU A 300 -0.02 139.43 42.10
CA LEU A 300 -0.81 140.52 42.67
C LEU A 300 -0.14 141.12 43.92
N LEU A 301 0.38 140.28 44.83
CA LEU A 301 1.02 140.72 46.08
C LEU A 301 2.45 141.25 45.88
N GLY A 302 3.19 140.70 44.90
CA GLY A 302 4.55 141.12 44.57
C GLY A 302 4.64 142.50 43.93
N ALA A 303 3.51 143.09 43.52
CA ALA A 303 3.43 144.48 43.06
C ALA A 303 3.47 145.50 44.22
N SER A 304 3.46 145.05 45.49
CA SER A 304 3.33 145.91 46.68
C SER A 304 4.54 145.87 47.61
N SER A 305 5.72 145.44 47.16
CA SER A 305 6.87 145.19 48.06
C SER A 305 8.25 145.46 47.41
N CYS A 306 8.40 146.58 46.70
CA CYS A 306 9.70 147.02 46.16
C CYS A 306 9.93 148.53 46.38
N GLN A 307 10.15 148.93 47.63
CA GLN A 307 10.71 150.23 48.03
C GLN A 307 11.57 150.05 49.30
N PHE A 308 12.74 150.70 49.33
CA PHE A 308 13.79 150.67 50.39
C PHE A 308 14.48 149.30 50.66
N GLY A 309 15.80 149.21 50.86
CA GLY A 309 16.86 150.22 50.71
C GLY A 309 18.28 149.74 51.14
N GLN A 310 19.28 150.00 50.28
CA GLN A 310 20.70 150.38 50.51
C GLN A 310 21.66 149.66 51.50
N GLN A 311 22.87 149.35 50.96
CA GLN A 311 24.26 149.47 51.54
C GLN A 311 24.62 148.56 52.77
N MET A 312 25.85 148.14 53.08
CA MET A 312 27.25 148.20 52.56
C MET A 312 28.10 147.17 53.40
N ASP A 313 29.35 146.72 53.13
CA ASP A 313 30.33 146.79 52.03
C ASP A 313 31.39 145.64 52.19
N GLN A 314 32.35 145.50 51.27
CA GLN A 314 33.64 144.73 51.32
C GLN A 314 33.66 143.23 51.73
N CYS A 315 34.04 142.34 50.79
CA CYS A 315 35.32 141.58 50.80
C CYS A 315 35.39 140.60 49.60
N GLU A 316 36.60 140.16 49.25
CA GLU A 316 36.86 139.09 48.28
C GLU A 316 36.45 137.72 48.85
N ASP A 317 35.48 137.03 48.21
CA ASP A 317 35.40 135.56 48.19
C ASP A 317 34.29 135.11 47.24
N LEU A 318 34.60 135.02 45.94
CA LEU A 318 33.76 134.35 44.96
C LEU A 318 34.48 133.08 44.48
N VAL A 319 33.76 131.95 44.54
CA VAL A 319 34.22 130.58 44.23
C VAL A 319 34.87 129.82 45.41
N ILE A 320 34.06 129.37 46.37
CA ILE A 320 33.98 127.99 46.94
C ILE A 320 32.67 127.89 47.75
N TRP A 321 31.55 127.54 47.12
CA TRP A 321 30.32 127.12 47.83
C TRP A 321 29.45 126.10 47.08
N SER A 322 29.98 125.48 46.02
CA SER A 322 29.27 124.50 45.17
C SER A 322 29.94 123.13 45.07
N SER A 323 31.00 122.86 45.86
CA SER A 323 31.83 121.65 45.72
C SER A 323 31.64 120.59 46.82
N SER A 324 31.13 120.95 48.00
CA SER A 324 31.07 120.04 49.15
C SER A 324 30.02 118.92 49.00
N GLU A 325 28.81 119.28 48.54
CA GLU A 325 27.63 118.39 48.49
C GLU A 325 27.71 117.25 47.44
N LEU A 326 28.72 117.28 46.56
CA LEU A 326 28.86 116.35 45.43
C LEU A 326 29.81 115.16 45.70
N SER A 327 30.38 115.08 46.91
CA SER A 327 31.39 114.07 47.30
C SER A 327 30.77 112.89 48.06
N GLU A 328 30.04 113.15 49.15
CA GLU A 328 29.39 112.12 49.98
C GLU A 328 28.39 111.27 49.19
N THR A 329 27.62 111.93 48.32
CA THR A 329 26.63 111.27 47.44
C THR A 329 27.27 110.25 46.51
N LYS A 330 28.52 110.45 46.06
CA LYS A 330 29.26 109.50 45.21
C LYS A 330 29.75 108.28 45.99
N ILE A 331 30.24 108.48 47.23
CA ILE A 331 30.67 107.38 48.11
C ILE A 331 29.48 106.48 48.46
N PHE A 332 28.32 107.09 48.79
CA PHE A 332 27.07 106.38 48.99
C PHE A 332 26.63 105.60 47.74
N LEU A 333 26.66 106.23 46.55
CA LEU A 333 26.29 105.56 45.29
C LEU A 333 27.21 104.37 44.97
N HIS A 334 28.52 104.49 45.22
CA HIS A 334 29.49 103.43 44.98
C HIS A 334 29.25 102.22 45.90
N SER A 335 29.01 102.46 47.19
CA SER A 335 28.65 101.42 48.16
C SER A 335 27.36 100.68 47.77
N VAL A 336 26.33 101.42 47.34
CA VAL A 336 25.08 100.84 46.82
C VAL A 336 25.33 99.98 45.57
N LEU A 337 26.18 100.43 44.63
CA LEU A 337 26.52 99.66 43.44
C LEU A 337 27.29 98.37 43.74
N ILE A 338 28.19 98.37 44.72
CA ILE A 338 28.89 97.15 45.17
C ILE A 338 27.89 96.15 45.78
N LEU A 339 27.03 96.60 46.69
CA LEU A 339 25.96 95.77 47.28
C LEU A 339 25.01 95.19 46.23
N GLN A 340 24.59 96.00 45.25
CA GLN A 340 23.74 95.54 44.15
C GLN A 340 24.45 94.52 43.24
N ARG A 341 25.74 94.72 42.92
CA ARG A 341 26.53 93.76 42.13
C ARG A 341 26.72 92.44 42.88
N TRP A 342 27.05 92.50 44.17
CA TRP A 342 27.17 91.33 45.05
C TRP A 342 25.85 90.56 45.13
N TRP A 343 24.73 91.24 45.40
CA TRP A 343 23.42 90.60 45.48
C TRP A 343 22.99 89.94 44.17
N ARG A 344 23.23 90.59 43.02
CA ARG A 344 23.01 89.98 41.68
C ARG A 344 23.84 88.71 41.49
N ARG A 345 25.10 88.68 41.92
CA ARG A 345 25.96 87.48 41.89
C ARG A 345 25.42 86.36 42.78
N VAL A 346 24.97 86.68 44.00
CA VAL A 346 24.34 85.72 44.93
C VAL A 346 23.05 85.13 44.35
N LEU A 347 22.18 85.96 43.76
CA LEU A 347 20.95 85.51 43.11
C LEU A 347 21.24 84.62 41.90
N TRP A 348 22.22 84.97 41.06
CA TRP A 348 22.63 84.16 39.92
C TRP A 348 23.14 82.77 40.36
N LEU A 349 24.03 82.72 41.36
CA LEU A 349 24.53 81.46 41.93
C LEU A 349 23.39 80.60 42.51
N LYS A 350 22.45 81.20 43.26
CA LYS A 350 21.26 80.48 43.76
C LYS A 350 20.38 79.94 42.63
N SER A 351 20.28 80.64 41.51
CA SER A 351 19.55 80.18 40.32
C SER A 351 20.25 79.01 39.62
N GLN A 352 21.57 79.05 39.50
CA GLN A 352 22.36 77.94 38.93
C GLN A 352 22.25 76.69 39.79
N ILE A 353 22.43 76.80 41.12
CA ILE A 353 22.30 75.67 42.06
C ILE A 353 20.90 75.04 41.97
N ARG A 354 19.83 75.84 41.95
CA ARG A 354 18.45 75.33 41.76
C ARG A 354 18.29 74.57 40.44
N SER A 355 18.87 75.08 39.36
CA SER A 355 18.80 74.45 38.03
C SER A 355 19.54 73.10 38.01
N VAL A 356 20.74 73.03 38.59
CA VAL A 356 21.52 71.80 38.74
C VAL A 356 20.77 70.77 39.59
N VAL A 357 20.22 71.17 40.74
CA VAL A 357 19.44 70.28 41.62
C VAL A 357 18.19 69.74 40.92
N MET A 358 17.47 70.58 40.15
CA MET A 358 16.34 70.11 39.34
C MET A 358 16.77 69.06 38.31
N ILE A 359 17.81 69.34 37.51
CA ILE A 359 18.33 68.40 36.50
C ILE A 359 18.77 67.07 37.16
N GLN A 360 19.52 67.13 38.25
CA GLN A 360 19.94 65.95 39.01
C GLN A 360 18.75 65.15 39.55
N SER A 361 17.71 65.81 40.07
CA SER A 361 16.49 65.15 40.55
C SER A 361 15.71 64.46 39.43
N CYS A 362 15.63 65.09 38.25
CA CYS A 362 15.02 64.50 37.06
C CYS A 362 15.78 63.27 36.57
N ILE A 363 17.11 63.33 36.50
CA ILE A 363 17.97 62.20 36.08
C ILE A 363 17.86 61.03 37.06
N ARG A 364 17.97 61.27 38.37
CA ARG A 364 17.78 60.23 39.41
C ARG A 364 16.39 59.59 39.30
N GLY A 365 15.36 60.41 39.12
CA GLY A 365 13.99 59.94 38.92
C GLY A 365 13.77 59.20 37.59
N TRP A 366 14.55 59.47 36.55
CA TRP A 366 14.52 58.73 35.29
C TRP A 366 15.19 57.37 35.42
N LEU A 367 16.39 57.30 36.00
CA LEU A 367 17.15 56.06 36.23
C LEU A 367 16.32 55.01 37.01
N ILE A 368 15.70 55.41 38.13
CA ILE A 368 14.86 54.51 38.95
C ILE A 368 13.63 54.02 38.17
N ARG A 369 13.01 54.88 37.35
CA ARG A 369 11.88 54.50 36.50
C ARG A 369 12.30 53.52 35.40
N GLU A 370 13.43 53.75 34.75
CA GLU A 370 13.96 52.86 33.71
C GLU A 370 14.33 51.49 34.28
N GLU A 371 14.98 51.45 35.45
CA GLU A 371 15.27 50.19 36.15
C GLU A 371 13.99 49.44 36.54
N SER A 372 12.97 50.15 37.06
CA SER A 372 11.65 49.58 37.36
C SER A 372 10.96 49.03 36.10
N ILE A 373 11.06 49.73 34.97
CA ILE A 373 10.53 49.27 33.67
C ILE A 373 11.28 48.03 33.19
N ARG A 374 12.61 47.98 33.29
CA ARG A 374 13.42 46.79 32.96
C ARG A 374 13.00 45.60 33.82
N LYS A 375 12.96 45.75 35.15
CA LYS A 375 12.50 44.70 36.09
C LYS A 375 11.09 44.20 35.75
N LYS A 376 10.13 45.11 35.51
CA LYS A 376 8.75 44.76 35.10
C LYS A 376 8.70 44.01 33.77
N ARG A 377 9.48 44.41 32.76
CA ARG A 377 9.58 43.70 31.47
C ARG A 377 10.08 42.26 31.68
N SER A 378 11.15 42.06 32.45
CA SER A 378 11.67 40.71 32.75
C SER A 378 10.64 39.83 33.46
N ILE A 379 9.93 40.38 34.46
CA ILE A 379 8.85 39.66 35.17
C ILE A 379 7.75 39.24 34.19
N VAL A 380 7.29 40.14 33.31
CA VAL A 380 6.25 39.82 32.32
C VAL A 380 6.72 38.73 31.35
N VAL A 381 7.96 38.77 30.87
CA VAL A 381 8.51 37.72 29.99
C VAL A 381 8.51 36.37 30.71
N ILE A 382 9.01 36.30 31.95
CA ILE A 382 9.01 35.06 32.75
C ILE A 382 7.58 34.55 32.97
N GLN A 383 6.64 35.41 33.34
CA GLN A 383 5.23 35.06 33.52
C GLN A 383 4.56 34.55 32.23
N CYS A 384 4.85 35.18 31.08
CA CYS A 384 4.37 34.74 29.78
C CYS A 384 4.93 33.36 29.39
N CYS A 385 6.23 33.14 29.58
CA CYS A 385 6.87 31.84 29.34
C CYS A 385 6.28 30.74 30.24
N TRP A 386 6.10 31.03 31.54
CA TRP A 386 5.50 30.09 32.51
C TRP A 386 4.05 29.74 32.16
N ARG A 387 3.20 30.74 31.90
CA ARG A 387 1.81 30.52 31.45
C ARG A 387 1.74 29.69 30.17
N GLY A 388 2.62 29.95 29.21
CA GLY A 388 2.74 29.15 27.99
C GLY A 388 3.17 27.70 28.25
N TYR A 389 4.08 27.47 29.20
CA TYR A 389 4.48 26.13 29.63
C TYR A 389 3.33 25.37 30.31
N MET A 390 2.60 26.02 31.23
CA MET A 390 1.44 25.44 31.92
C MET A 390 0.40 24.91 30.93
N VAL A 391 0.01 25.74 29.96
CA VAL A 391 -0.96 25.35 28.91
C VAL A 391 -0.45 24.17 28.09
N ARG A 392 0.82 24.15 27.67
CA ARG A 392 1.39 23.01 26.92
C ARG A 392 1.42 21.72 27.72
N ARG A 393 1.75 21.79 29.01
CA ARG A 393 1.77 20.64 29.93
C ARG A 393 0.37 20.05 30.13
N ASP A 394 -0.62 20.91 30.33
CA ASP A 394 -1.99 20.48 30.61
C ASP A 394 -2.69 20.01 29.31
N VAL A 395 -2.42 20.64 28.16
CA VAL A 395 -2.81 20.11 26.84
C VAL A 395 -2.18 18.73 26.60
N GLY A 396 -0.91 18.52 26.95
CA GLY A 396 -0.25 17.21 26.82
C GLY A 396 -0.96 16.09 27.59
N LYS A 397 -1.38 16.36 28.84
CA LYS A 397 -2.20 15.43 29.63
C LYS A 397 -3.57 15.17 28.99
N ASN A 398 -4.25 16.23 28.56
CA ASN A 398 -5.56 16.12 27.92
C ASN A 398 -5.49 15.35 26.57
N LEU A 399 -4.39 15.47 25.82
CA LEU A 399 -4.19 14.78 24.55
C LEU A 399 -3.91 13.29 24.75
N PHE A 400 -3.18 12.93 25.81
CA PHE A 400 -2.98 11.53 26.23
C PHE A 400 -4.31 10.90 26.69
N ASP A 401 -5.07 11.59 27.54
CA ASP A 401 -6.38 11.09 27.99
C ASP A 401 -7.41 11.02 26.85
N LEU A 402 -7.43 11.99 25.94
CA LEU A 402 -8.24 11.94 24.73
C LEU A 402 -7.87 10.74 23.84
N ARG A 403 -6.57 10.44 23.68
CA ARG A 403 -6.12 9.23 22.95
C ARG A 403 -6.59 7.95 23.63
N ASN A 404 -6.50 7.86 24.95
CA ASN A 404 -7.01 6.70 25.70
C ASN A 404 -8.54 6.56 25.60
N ARG A 405 -9.28 7.68 25.64
CA ARG A 405 -10.73 7.69 25.42
C ARG A 405 -11.09 7.29 23.98
N LEU A 406 -10.34 7.73 22.98
CA LEU A 406 -10.52 7.31 21.58
C LEU A 406 -10.20 5.83 21.37
N LEU A 407 -9.17 5.29 22.01
CA LEU A 407 -8.85 3.85 21.95
C LEU A 407 -9.94 3.00 22.62
N LYS A 408 -10.42 3.42 23.80
CA LYS A 408 -11.58 2.76 24.47
C LYS A 408 -12.85 2.86 23.62
N SER A 409 -13.12 4.02 23.01
CA SER A 409 -14.26 4.21 22.10
C SER A 409 -14.17 3.32 20.87
N LYS A 410 -12.97 3.17 20.28
CA LYS A 410 -12.72 2.30 19.13
C LYS A 410 -12.89 0.81 19.47
N ALA A 411 -12.50 0.38 20.68
CA ALA A 411 -12.76 -0.97 21.16
C ALA A 411 -14.26 -1.23 21.44
N ASN A 412 -15.03 -0.19 21.78
CA ASN A 412 -16.46 -0.28 22.05
C ASN A 412 -17.35 -0.21 20.80
N GLY A 413 -16.78 -0.20 19.59
CA GLY A 413 -17.54 -0.07 18.33
C GLY A 413 -18.66 -1.11 18.16
N ASP A 414 -18.42 -2.36 18.58
CA ASP A 414 -19.40 -3.45 18.52
C ASP A 414 -20.57 -3.29 19.50
N ASN A 415 -20.37 -2.57 20.61
CA ASN A 415 -21.42 -2.31 21.59
C ASN A 415 -22.41 -1.24 21.10
N CYS A 416 -22.00 -0.34 20.20
CA CYS A 416 -22.93 0.58 19.55
C CYS A 416 -23.96 -0.19 18.69
N MET A 417 -23.55 -1.21 17.95
CA MET A 417 -24.48 -2.04 17.16
C MET A 417 -25.50 -2.73 18.06
N ARG A 418 -25.06 -3.38 19.14
CA ARG A 418 -25.97 -3.99 20.14
C ARG A 418 -26.94 -3.01 20.78
N LEU A 419 -26.49 -1.77 21.06
CA LEU A 419 -27.35 -0.71 21.56
C LEU A 419 -28.39 -0.30 20.52
N ILE A 420 -27.99 -0.16 19.26
CA ILE A 420 -28.88 0.20 18.14
C ILE A 420 -29.93 -0.89 17.92
N ASP A 421 -29.54 -2.17 17.88
CA ASP A 421 -30.47 -3.30 17.74
C ASP A 421 -31.48 -3.33 18.90
N HIS A 422 -31.03 -3.07 20.13
CA HIS A 422 -31.91 -2.97 21.30
C HIS A 422 -32.85 -1.75 21.25
N LEU A 423 -32.38 -0.60 20.78
CA LEU A 423 -33.19 0.61 20.62
C LEU A 423 -34.21 0.48 19.48
N ILE A 424 -33.87 -0.25 18.41
CA ILE A 424 -34.77 -0.60 17.29
C ILE A 424 -35.84 -1.59 17.76
N SER A 425 -35.47 -2.61 18.54
CA SER A 425 -36.44 -3.51 19.20
C SER A 425 -37.37 -2.71 20.12
N ALA A 426 -36.82 -1.79 20.92
CA ALA A 426 -37.61 -0.90 21.76
C ALA A 426 -38.56 -0.01 20.93
N LEU A 427 -38.14 0.55 19.79
CA LEU A 427 -38.99 1.31 18.86
C LEU A 427 -40.14 0.47 18.29
N SER A 428 -39.90 -0.80 18.02
CA SER A 428 -40.93 -1.73 17.54
C SER A 428 -41.98 -2.03 18.63
N GLU A 429 -41.57 -2.04 19.90
CA GLU A 429 -42.43 -2.24 21.08
C GLU A 429 -43.01 -0.94 21.67
N LEU A 430 -42.73 0.22 21.07
CA LEU A 430 -42.89 1.52 21.75
C LEU A 430 -44.31 2.12 21.69
N MET A 431 -45.17 1.68 20.77
CA MET A 431 -46.52 2.23 20.55
C MET A 431 -47.51 2.01 21.72
N GLY A 432 -47.10 1.36 22.81
CA GLY A 432 -47.90 1.18 24.03
C GLY A 432 -47.19 1.54 25.34
N ARG A 433 -46.02 2.19 25.30
CA ARG A 433 -45.22 2.48 26.52
C ARG A 433 -45.41 3.93 27.02
N ARG A 434 -45.00 4.19 28.27
CA ARG A 434 -45.08 5.53 28.90
C ARG A 434 -44.25 6.55 28.12
N VAL A 435 -44.79 7.77 27.91
CA VAL A 435 -44.17 8.87 27.14
C VAL A 435 -42.70 9.14 27.52
N SER A 436 -42.34 9.06 28.80
CA SER A 436 -40.95 9.23 29.26
C SER A 436 -39.98 8.18 28.71
N SER A 437 -40.41 6.94 28.53
CA SER A 437 -39.62 5.89 27.88
C SER A 437 -39.48 6.15 26.38
N ILE A 438 -40.52 6.69 25.73
CA ILE A 438 -40.48 7.06 24.31
C ILE A 438 -39.44 8.15 24.09
N LEU A 439 -39.50 9.20 24.92
CA LEU A 439 -38.58 10.34 24.87
C LEU A 439 -37.12 9.90 25.11
N GLN A 440 -36.87 9.05 26.11
CA GLN A 440 -35.50 8.56 26.38
C GLN A 440 -34.94 7.72 25.22
N THR A 441 -35.76 6.87 24.60
CA THR A 441 -35.34 6.09 23.42
C THR A 441 -35.05 7.01 22.23
N CYS A 442 -35.97 7.93 21.89
CA CYS A 442 -35.79 8.86 20.78
C CYS A 442 -34.59 9.79 20.97
N ALA A 443 -34.37 10.33 22.17
CA ALA A 443 -33.21 11.17 22.49
C ALA A 443 -31.88 10.39 22.46
N THR A 444 -31.91 9.06 22.62
CA THR A 444 -30.71 8.20 22.50
C THR A 444 -30.45 7.84 21.04
N LEU A 445 -31.51 7.57 20.27
CA LEU A 445 -31.50 7.32 18.83
C LEU A 445 -30.98 8.53 18.02
N ASP A 446 -31.46 9.72 18.33
CA ASP A 446 -31.02 11.00 17.73
C ASP A 446 -29.52 11.22 17.92
N ARG A 447 -29.02 11.02 19.16
CA ARG A 447 -27.58 11.09 19.45
C ARG A 447 -26.78 9.99 18.75
N ALA A 448 -27.28 8.75 18.68
CA ALA A 448 -26.58 7.64 18.02
C ALA A 448 -26.45 7.86 16.51
N THR A 449 -27.53 8.27 15.84
CA THR A 449 -27.54 8.60 14.39
C THR A 449 -26.69 9.83 14.08
N GLY A 450 -26.67 10.84 14.95
CA GLY A 450 -25.83 12.03 14.78
C GLY A 450 -24.32 11.78 14.79
N TYR A 451 -23.84 10.61 15.25
CA TYR A 451 -22.42 10.25 15.29
C TYR A 451 -22.00 9.13 14.33
N SER A 452 -22.92 8.41 13.69
CA SER A 452 -22.60 7.19 12.93
C SER A 452 -23.49 6.97 11.72
N GLN A 453 -22.91 7.06 10.51
CA GLN A 453 -23.60 6.70 9.26
C GLN A 453 -24.14 5.26 9.28
N ARG A 454 -23.35 4.31 9.84
CA ARG A 454 -23.79 2.91 9.97
C ARG A 454 -25.02 2.74 10.86
N CYS A 455 -25.24 3.64 11.82
CA CYS A 455 -26.46 3.66 12.61
C CYS A 455 -27.68 4.05 11.76
N CYS A 456 -27.51 4.99 10.82
CA CYS A 456 -28.54 5.39 9.88
C CYS A 456 -28.87 4.24 8.89
N ASP A 457 -27.85 3.54 8.39
CA ASP A 457 -28.00 2.36 7.52
C ASP A 457 -28.82 1.23 8.20
N SER A 458 -28.44 0.87 9.44
CA SER A 458 -29.13 -0.15 10.24
C SER A 458 -30.58 0.24 10.58
N LEU A 459 -30.83 1.52 10.86
CA LEU A 459 -32.17 2.01 11.23
C LEU A 459 -33.14 1.98 10.03
N ILE A 460 -32.65 2.31 8.83
CA ILE A 460 -33.42 2.16 7.59
C ILE A 460 -33.71 0.70 7.30
N THR A 461 -32.70 -0.18 7.35
CA THR A 461 -32.88 -1.62 7.05
C THR A 461 -33.80 -2.34 8.03
N ALA A 462 -33.89 -1.86 9.28
CA ALA A 462 -34.87 -2.33 10.25
C ALA A 462 -36.30 -1.75 10.09
N GLY A 463 -36.55 -0.90 9.07
CA GLY A 463 -37.87 -0.32 8.82
C GLY A 463 -38.32 0.75 9.83
N ALA A 464 -37.44 1.19 10.74
CA ALA A 464 -37.80 2.09 11.84
C ALA A 464 -38.20 3.51 11.38
N VAL A 465 -37.92 3.89 10.13
CA VAL A 465 -38.37 5.15 9.52
C VAL A 465 -39.90 5.28 9.59
N ASN A 466 -40.65 4.23 9.24
CA ASN A 466 -42.11 4.24 9.29
C ASN A 466 -42.62 4.45 10.73
N LYS A 467 -41.96 3.83 11.72
CA LYS A 467 -42.30 4.00 13.15
C LYS A 467 -41.97 5.39 13.68
N LEU A 468 -40.89 6.02 13.20
CA LEU A 468 -40.63 7.43 13.50
C LEU A 468 -41.71 8.35 12.91
N LEU A 469 -42.26 8.04 11.73
CA LEU A 469 -43.35 8.81 11.12
C LEU A 469 -44.69 8.59 11.84
N GLU A 470 -45.01 7.36 12.25
CA GLU A 470 -46.17 7.08 13.10
C GLU A 470 -46.07 7.83 14.46
N LEU A 471 -44.89 7.85 15.09
CA LEU A 471 -44.64 8.61 16.33
C LEU A 471 -44.77 10.13 16.13
N ILE A 472 -44.30 10.66 14.99
CA ILE A 472 -44.47 12.06 14.62
C ILE A 472 -45.97 12.40 14.47
N GLN A 473 -46.72 11.60 13.70
CA GLN A 473 -48.15 11.81 13.46
C GLN A 473 -48.99 11.69 14.74
N SER A 474 -48.66 10.76 15.63
CA SER A 474 -49.40 10.48 16.87
C SER A 474 -49.00 11.37 18.05
N SER A 475 -47.90 12.11 17.95
CA SER A 475 -47.50 13.08 18.97
C SER A 475 -48.62 14.11 19.20
N ASN A 476 -49.00 14.38 20.46
CA ASN A 476 -49.97 15.41 20.79
C ASN A 476 -49.29 16.77 21.06
N GLN A 477 -50.06 17.85 21.23
CA GLN A 477 -49.47 19.16 21.54
C GLN A 477 -48.92 19.26 22.98
N SER A 478 -48.80 18.15 23.73
CA SER A 478 -48.24 18.14 25.07
C SER A 478 -46.72 18.45 25.03
N PRO A 479 -46.13 19.08 26.06
CA PRO A 479 -44.69 19.35 26.09
C PRO A 479 -43.79 18.13 25.85
N PRO A 480 -44.01 16.94 26.48
CA PRO A 480 -43.14 15.79 26.23
C PRO A 480 -43.32 15.19 24.83
N ASP A 481 -44.55 15.18 24.28
CA ASP A 481 -44.79 14.64 22.93
C ASP A 481 -44.14 15.50 21.83
N ARG A 482 -44.07 16.83 22.02
CA ARG A 482 -43.32 17.72 21.11
C ARG A 482 -41.82 17.43 21.12
N GLU A 483 -41.22 17.16 22.28
CA GLU A 483 -39.80 16.78 22.35
C GLU A 483 -39.55 15.37 21.78
N VAL A 484 -40.52 14.45 21.85
CA VAL A 484 -40.48 13.17 21.11
C VAL A 484 -40.45 13.43 19.60
N ALA A 485 -41.39 14.22 19.07
CA ALA A 485 -41.46 14.56 17.65
C ALA A 485 -40.19 15.29 17.17
N LYS A 486 -39.65 16.21 17.98
CA LYS A 486 -38.39 16.92 17.75
C LYS A 486 -37.20 15.95 17.61
N HIS A 487 -37.05 14.99 18.53
CA HIS A 487 -35.98 13.98 18.43
C HIS A 487 -36.18 13.01 17.26
N ALA A 488 -37.44 12.66 16.92
CA ALA A 488 -37.75 11.86 15.73
C ALA A 488 -37.38 12.61 14.43
N CYS A 489 -37.81 13.86 14.27
CA CYS A 489 -37.42 14.73 13.15
C CYS A 489 -35.89 14.97 13.09
N SER A 490 -35.23 15.11 14.24
CA SER A 490 -33.77 15.24 14.33
C SER A 490 -33.07 13.97 13.85
N THR A 491 -33.57 12.80 14.24
CA THR A 491 -33.08 11.49 13.74
C THR A 491 -33.25 11.38 12.22
N LEU A 492 -34.45 11.70 11.69
CA LEU A 492 -34.70 11.68 10.25
C LEU A 492 -33.78 12.66 9.49
N ARG A 493 -33.51 13.84 10.04
CA ARG A 493 -32.52 14.79 9.50
C ARG A 493 -31.10 14.20 9.50
N ASN A 494 -30.69 13.54 10.58
CA ASN A 494 -29.35 12.93 10.67
C ASN A 494 -29.16 11.86 9.58
N ILE A 495 -30.21 11.09 9.28
CA ILE A 495 -30.23 10.13 8.17
C ILE A 495 -30.18 10.86 6.81
N ALA A 496 -31.01 11.90 6.61
CA ALA A 496 -31.05 12.70 5.37
C ALA A 496 -29.76 13.50 5.10
N CYS A 497 -28.83 13.61 6.05
CA CYS A 497 -27.50 14.16 5.80
C CYS A 497 -26.62 13.27 4.90
N HIS A 498 -26.96 11.99 4.73
CA HIS A 498 -26.26 11.06 3.84
C HIS A 498 -27.03 10.92 2.51
N PRO A 499 -26.47 11.33 1.35
CA PRO A 499 -27.20 11.35 0.08
C PRO A 499 -27.81 10.01 -0.32
N ASP A 500 -27.07 8.92 -0.14
CA ASP A 500 -27.51 7.56 -0.50
C ASP A 500 -28.74 7.11 0.31
N LEU A 501 -28.89 7.63 1.54
CA LEU A 501 -30.00 7.33 2.44
C LEU A 501 -31.18 8.29 2.28
N ALA A 502 -30.92 9.54 1.86
CA ALA A 502 -31.95 10.52 1.57
C ALA A 502 -32.88 10.05 0.45
N ASP A 503 -32.35 9.36 -0.57
CA ASP A 503 -33.15 8.74 -1.63
C ASP A 503 -34.06 7.60 -1.12
N VAL A 504 -33.61 6.83 -0.12
CA VAL A 504 -34.43 5.79 0.52
C VAL A 504 -35.51 6.41 1.40
N LEU A 505 -35.20 7.50 2.13
CA LEU A 505 -36.18 8.28 2.86
C LEU A 505 -37.27 8.85 1.94
N LEU A 506 -36.89 9.42 0.79
CA LEU A 506 -37.83 9.95 -0.21
C LEU A 506 -38.74 8.89 -0.83
N SER A 507 -38.33 7.62 -0.80
CA SER A 507 -39.16 6.49 -1.23
C SER A 507 -40.24 6.13 -0.19
N THR A 508 -40.18 6.69 1.03
CA THR A 508 -41.18 6.47 2.09
C THR A 508 -42.38 7.38 1.90
N HIS A 509 -43.55 6.78 1.64
CA HIS A 509 -44.80 7.49 1.41
C HIS A 509 -45.19 8.41 2.59
N GLY A 510 -45.52 9.67 2.29
CA GLY A 510 -46.02 10.64 3.26
C GLY A 510 -44.96 11.44 4.04
N LEU A 511 -43.67 11.05 4.01
CA LEU A 511 -42.58 11.71 4.76
C LEU A 511 -42.57 13.25 4.64
N VAL A 512 -42.65 13.76 3.40
CA VAL A 512 -42.59 15.20 3.14
C VAL A 512 -43.80 15.94 3.74
N GLU A 513 -44.99 15.36 3.63
CA GLU A 513 -46.23 15.95 4.16
C GLU A 513 -46.24 15.91 5.70
N THR A 514 -45.78 14.82 6.34
CA THR A 514 -45.69 14.73 7.81
C THR A 514 -44.68 15.70 8.40
N VAL A 515 -43.48 15.81 7.81
CA VAL A 515 -42.45 16.75 8.27
C VAL A 515 -42.91 18.20 8.06
N PHE A 516 -43.67 18.45 6.99
CA PHE A 516 -44.26 19.77 6.75
C PHE A 516 -45.37 20.12 7.76
N GLN A 517 -46.22 19.16 8.10
CA GLN A 517 -47.24 19.35 9.14
C GLN A 517 -46.61 19.68 10.49
N GLU A 518 -45.54 18.98 10.90
CA GLU A 518 -44.78 19.33 12.11
C GLU A 518 -44.07 20.68 12.03
N LEU A 519 -43.51 21.05 10.87
CA LEU A 519 -42.93 22.38 10.65
C LEU A 519 -43.96 23.50 10.86
N LEU A 520 -45.21 23.30 10.45
CA LEU A 520 -46.29 24.27 10.69
C LEU A 520 -46.80 24.26 12.14
N ARG A 521 -46.60 23.15 12.85
CA ARG A 521 -47.10 22.90 14.21
C ARG A 521 -46.17 23.46 15.29
N ASP A 522 -44.87 23.22 15.15
CA ASP A 522 -43.87 23.72 16.09
C ASP A 522 -43.47 25.17 15.81
N LYS A 523 -43.13 25.87 16.89
CA LYS A 523 -42.61 27.24 16.87
C LYS A 523 -41.16 27.26 17.32
N ASP A 524 -40.69 26.30 18.09
CA ASP A 524 -39.39 26.41 18.75
C ASP A 524 -38.33 25.66 17.95
N ASP A 525 -37.46 24.87 18.58
CA ASP A 525 -36.32 24.25 17.88
C ASP A 525 -36.73 23.27 16.76
N GLY A 526 -37.84 22.54 16.93
CA GLY A 526 -38.33 21.54 15.98
C GLY A 526 -38.78 22.14 14.65
N TYR A 527 -39.19 23.41 14.63
CA TYR A 527 -39.41 24.17 13.38
C TYR A 527 -38.13 24.21 12.53
N PHE A 528 -36.98 24.53 13.16
CA PHE A 528 -35.71 24.64 12.46
C PHE A 528 -35.18 23.26 12.04
N ILE A 529 -35.34 22.25 12.88
CA ILE A 529 -34.96 20.85 12.56
C ILE A 529 -35.78 20.33 11.38
N SER A 530 -37.10 20.55 11.36
CA SER A 530 -37.98 20.12 10.26
C SER A 530 -37.68 20.89 8.96
N CYS A 531 -37.36 22.18 9.06
CA CYS A 531 -36.95 22.97 7.90
C CYS A 531 -35.58 22.51 7.36
N GLU A 532 -34.63 22.20 8.25
CA GLU A 532 -33.32 21.65 7.87
C GLU A 532 -33.45 20.26 7.21
N LEU A 533 -34.32 19.39 7.73
CA LEU A 533 -34.67 18.10 7.11
C LEU A 533 -35.24 18.30 5.70
N LEU A 534 -36.23 19.17 5.51
CA LEU A 534 -36.79 19.45 4.18
C LEU A 534 -35.72 20.04 3.23
N LYS A 535 -34.84 20.93 3.70
CA LYS A 535 -33.70 21.41 2.91
C LYS A 535 -32.76 20.29 2.48
N LYS A 536 -32.45 19.35 3.38
CA LYS A 536 -31.59 18.18 3.07
C LYS A 536 -32.22 17.26 2.04
N LEU A 537 -33.52 16.97 2.17
CA LEU A 537 -34.27 16.21 1.16
C LEU A 537 -34.27 16.93 -0.20
N CYS A 538 -34.44 18.25 -0.22
CA CYS A 538 -34.35 19.06 -1.45
C CYS A 538 -32.93 19.22 -2.02
N MET A 539 -31.88 18.65 -1.42
CA MET A 539 -30.54 18.64 -2.03
C MET A 539 -30.39 17.58 -3.13
N THR A 540 -31.23 16.54 -3.14
CA THR A 540 -31.25 15.51 -4.21
C THR A 540 -32.28 15.84 -5.28
N HIS A 541 -32.04 15.42 -6.53
CA HIS A 541 -32.93 15.68 -7.67
C HIS A 541 -34.34 15.11 -7.42
N LYS A 542 -34.40 13.85 -6.96
CA LYS A 542 -35.65 13.18 -6.59
C LYS A 542 -36.44 13.93 -5.52
N GLY A 543 -35.76 14.55 -4.55
CA GLY A 543 -36.42 15.32 -3.50
C GLY A 543 -37.10 16.57 -4.04
N ILE A 544 -36.45 17.27 -4.98
CA ILE A 544 -37.05 18.41 -5.69
C ILE A 544 -38.25 17.96 -6.54
N GLU A 545 -38.15 16.82 -7.24
CA GLU A 545 -39.27 16.25 -8.03
C GLU A 545 -40.48 15.91 -7.14
N VAL A 546 -40.28 15.22 -6.02
CA VAL A 546 -41.35 14.88 -5.06
C VAL A 546 -42.01 16.14 -4.47
N VAL A 547 -41.20 17.13 -4.09
CA VAL A 547 -41.69 18.40 -3.54
C VAL A 547 -42.45 19.23 -4.60
N ARG A 548 -41.98 19.23 -5.86
CA ARG A 548 -42.67 19.90 -6.98
C ARG A 548 -43.95 19.20 -7.40
N GLY A 549 -44.00 17.87 -7.31
CA GLY A 549 -45.22 17.09 -7.56
C GLY A 549 -46.36 17.43 -6.59
N SER A 550 -46.04 17.83 -5.36
CA SER A 550 -47.03 18.27 -4.37
C SER A 550 -47.36 19.76 -4.50
N GLN A 551 -48.23 20.09 -5.46
CA GLN A 551 -48.75 21.46 -5.65
C GLN A 551 -49.50 21.98 -4.40
N ALA A 552 -50.00 21.10 -3.54
CA ALA A 552 -50.59 21.44 -2.25
C ALA A 552 -49.55 21.91 -1.24
N PHE A 553 -48.41 21.20 -1.13
CA PHE A 553 -47.28 21.60 -0.30
C PHE A 553 -46.76 22.98 -0.73
N LEU A 554 -46.48 23.18 -2.03
CA LEU A 554 -45.96 24.44 -2.57
C LEU A 554 -46.85 25.64 -2.24
N LYS A 555 -48.18 25.50 -2.40
CA LYS A 555 -49.14 26.56 -2.04
C LYS A 555 -49.11 26.88 -0.54
N ARG A 556 -49.07 25.86 0.32
CA ARG A 556 -49.05 26.04 1.79
C ARG A 556 -47.75 26.67 2.29
N ILE A 557 -46.58 26.25 1.78
CA ILE A 557 -45.29 26.83 2.20
C ILE A 557 -45.14 28.29 1.74
N HIS A 558 -45.62 28.65 0.55
CA HIS A 558 -45.68 30.04 0.11
C HIS A 558 -46.62 30.90 0.97
N ALA A 559 -47.81 30.40 1.30
CA ALA A 559 -48.72 31.10 2.21
C ALA A 559 -48.10 31.32 3.60
N HIS A 560 -47.42 30.30 4.15
CA HIS A 560 -46.76 30.41 5.45
C HIS A 560 -45.58 31.40 5.45
N ALA A 561 -44.80 31.46 4.36
CA ALA A 561 -43.74 32.45 4.18
C ALA A 561 -44.28 33.90 4.19
N GLU A 562 -45.36 34.17 3.46
CA GLU A 562 -46.00 35.49 3.44
C GLU A 562 -46.62 35.86 4.80
N ASP A 563 -47.19 34.90 5.53
CA ASP A 563 -47.69 35.14 6.88
C ASP A 563 -46.57 35.45 7.89
N LEU A 564 -45.41 34.79 7.80
CA LEU A 564 -44.24 35.13 8.60
C LEU A 564 -43.67 36.51 8.25
N LYS A 565 -43.67 36.87 6.95
CA LYS A 565 -43.26 38.19 6.46
C LYS A 565 -44.17 39.32 6.96
N ARG A 566 -45.49 39.12 6.93
CA ARG A 566 -46.48 40.02 7.54
C ARG A 566 -46.25 40.16 9.05
N LYS A 567 -46.06 39.05 9.77
CA LYS A 567 -45.80 39.03 11.22
C LYS A 567 -44.51 39.77 11.58
N ALA A 568 -43.41 39.52 10.88
CA ALA A 568 -42.13 40.21 11.09
C ALA A 568 -42.24 41.72 10.84
N ASN A 569 -42.92 42.15 9.77
CA ASN A 569 -43.15 43.57 9.49
C ASN A 569 -44.00 44.26 10.57
N ASN A 570 -45.03 43.59 11.08
CA ASN A 570 -45.85 44.13 12.18
C ASN A 570 -45.07 44.21 13.50
N GLN A 571 -44.20 43.24 13.79
CA GLN A 571 -43.37 43.24 15.01
C GLN A 571 -42.25 44.29 14.96
N ARG A 572 -41.61 44.51 13.80
CA ARG A 572 -40.63 45.61 13.59
C ARG A 572 -41.20 47.00 13.88
N ARG A 573 -42.52 47.19 13.69
CA ARG A 573 -43.22 48.46 13.98
C ARG A 573 -43.55 48.67 15.47
N ASN A 574 -43.37 47.65 16.33
CA ASN A 574 -43.77 47.72 17.73
C ASN A 574 -42.58 47.44 18.69
N PRO A 575 -41.99 48.47 19.31
CA PRO A 575 -40.77 48.35 20.12
C PRO A 575 -40.85 47.32 21.27
N ARG A 576 -42.07 47.05 21.78
CA ARG A 576 -42.29 46.09 22.88
C ARG A 576 -42.13 44.62 22.47
N LEU A 577 -42.02 44.30 21.18
CA LEU A 577 -41.99 42.93 20.65
C LEU A 577 -40.61 42.51 20.08
N PHE A 578 -39.54 43.23 20.39
CA PHE A 578 -38.21 43.03 19.78
C PHE A 578 -37.68 41.58 19.85
N ALA A 579 -37.83 40.90 20.99
CA ALA A 579 -37.40 39.50 21.15
C ALA A 579 -38.22 38.53 20.27
N ALA A 580 -39.54 38.75 20.14
CA ALA A 580 -40.40 37.97 19.26
C ALA A 580 -40.14 38.27 17.77
N SER A 581 -39.77 39.52 17.44
CA SER A 581 -39.34 39.91 16.09
C SER A 581 -38.08 39.14 15.66
N ALA A 582 -37.13 38.91 16.56
CA ALA A 582 -35.89 38.21 16.23
C ALA A 582 -36.12 36.72 15.93
N THR A 583 -37.10 36.06 16.56
CA THR A 583 -37.40 34.65 16.29
C THR A 583 -38.24 34.47 15.03
N THR A 584 -39.25 35.31 14.78
CA THR A 584 -40.03 35.28 13.53
C THR A 584 -39.16 35.60 12.31
N GLU A 585 -38.21 36.52 12.42
CA GLU A 585 -37.26 36.85 11.35
C GLU A 585 -36.20 35.75 11.09
N ARG A 586 -35.89 34.91 12.09
CA ARG A 586 -35.11 33.68 11.86
C ARG A 586 -35.93 32.62 11.14
N ARG A 587 -37.19 32.41 11.56
CA ARG A 587 -38.11 31.46 10.92
C ARG A 587 -38.43 31.81 9.48
N LEU A 588 -38.63 33.10 9.18
CA LEU A 588 -38.86 33.61 7.85
C LEU A 588 -37.67 33.31 6.92
N ARG A 589 -36.44 33.66 7.34
CA ARG A 589 -35.23 33.35 6.57
C ARG A 589 -35.11 31.86 6.28
N ALA A 590 -35.27 31.01 7.29
CA ALA A 590 -35.16 29.57 7.11
C ALA A 590 -36.09 29.00 6.02
N ILE A 591 -37.34 29.52 5.90
CA ILE A 591 -38.27 29.13 4.82
C ILE A 591 -37.94 29.79 3.48
N VAL A 592 -37.49 31.05 3.46
CA VAL A 592 -37.09 31.71 2.21
C VAL A 592 -35.93 30.95 1.56
N ASP A 593 -34.90 30.58 2.32
CA ASP A 593 -33.80 29.74 1.83
C ASP A 593 -34.29 28.39 1.24
N LEU A 594 -35.34 27.78 1.84
CA LEU A 594 -35.91 26.51 1.37
C LEU A 594 -36.71 26.72 0.08
N LEU A 595 -37.44 27.84 -0.04
CA LEU A 595 -38.14 28.22 -1.27
C LEU A 595 -37.17 28.57 -2.41
N GLU A 596 -36.01 29.16 -2.13
CA GLU A 596 -34.94 29.41 -3.10
C GLU A 596 -34.34 28.09 -3.61
N LEU A 597 -34.02 27.15 -2.70
CA LEU A 597 -33.57 25.80 -3.08
C LEU A 597 -34.57 25.03 -3.98
N ILE A 598 -35.87 25.24 -3.80
CA ILE A 598 -36.93 24.64 -4.63
C ILE A 598 -37.10 25.35 -5.99
N LYS A 599 -36.53 26.56 -6.17
CA LYS A 599 -36.61 27.35 -7.42
C LYS A 599 -35.37 27.26 -8.29
N ASP A 600 -34.17 27.27 -7.70
CA ASP A 600 -32.91 27.51 -8.41
C ASP A 600 -32.29 26.25 -9.07
N ARG A 601 -33.05 25.15 -9.18
CA ARG A 601 -32.64 23.86 -9.76
C ARG A 601 -33.81 23.17 -10.47
#